data_AF-A0A0B1YH35-F1
#
_entry.id   AF-A0A0B1YH35-F1
#
_cell.length_a   1.000
_cell.length_b   1.000
_cell.length_c   1.000
_cell.angle_alpha   90.00
_cell.angle_beta   90.00
_cell.angle_gamma   90.00
#
_symmetry.space_group_name_H-M   'P 1'
#
loop_
_entity.id
_entity.type
_entity.pdbx_description
1 polymer ?
#
loop_
_entity_poly.entity_id
_entity_poly.type
_entity_poly.pdbx_seq_one_letter_code
_entity_poly.pdbx_strand_id
1 'polypeptide(L)'
;MDFSNANSVVSLMNSVLAPSSAVGASTASGDAAKPSVDFGAVLKSSLDKVDASQQKADAISRSFEMGNSDVDLHDVMLSLQKANIDLQTAVQVRNKFVSAYQSIMSMSI
;
A
#
# COMPACT_ATOMS: atom_id res chain seq x y z
N MET A 1 -27.44 18.27 21.11
CA MET A 1 -27.36 16.80 21.11
C MET A 1 -27.54 16.34 19.67
N ASP A 2 -26.45 16.23 18.93
CA ASP A 2 -26.40 15.45 17.69
C ASP A 2 -25.05 14.72 17.68
N PHE A 3 -25.05 13.52 18.27
CA PHE A 3 -23.89 12.64 18.37
C PHE A 3 -24.15 11.30 17.66
N SER A 4 -25.20 11.21 16.85
CA SER A 4 -25.64 9.95 16.23
C SER A 4 -24.94 9.66 14.89
N ASN A 5 -24.40 10.68 14.21
CA ASN A 5 -23.84 10.54 12.86
C ASN A 5 -22.38 10.04 12.83
N ALA A 6 -21.71 9.93 13.98
CA ALA A 6 -20.34 9.40 14.08
C ALA A 6 -20.30 7.86 14.13
N ASN A 7 -21.39 7.20 14.53
CA ASN A 7 -21.42 5.74 14.68
C ASN A 7 -21.88 5.01 13.40
N SER A 8 -22.56 5.70 12.49
CA SER A 8 -23.03 5.15 11.20
C SER A 8 -21.89 4.98 10.19
N VAL A 9 -20.90 5.87 10.20
CA VAL A 9 -19.72 5.80 9.32
C VAL A 9 -18.77 4.65 9.69
N VAL A 10 -18.72 4.26 10.97
CA VAL A 10 -17.93 3.11 11.45
C VAL A 10 -18.57 1.78 11.03
N SER A 11 -19.91 1.72 10.96
CA SER A 11 -20.62 0.52 10.50
C SER A 11 -20.45 0.27 9.00
N LEU A 12 -20.37 1.32 8.18
CA LEU A 12 -20.12 1.19 6.74
C LEU A 12 -18.68 0.74 6.43
N MET A 13 -17.69 1.22 7.21
CA MET A 13 -16.29 0.79 7.06
C MET A 13 -16.07 -0.68 7.46
N ASN A 14 -16.83 -1.22 8.41
CA ASN A 14 -16.72 -2.63 8.79
C ASN A 14 -17.38 -3.60 7.78
N SER A 15 -18.28 -3.12 6.93
CA SER A 15 -18.92 -3.94 5.89
C SER A 15 -18.05 -4.12 4.64
N VAL A 16 -16.99 -3.34 4.46
CA VAL A 16 -16.10 -3.41 3.29
C VAL A 16 -14.81 -4.22 3.53
N LEU A 17 -14.57 -4.65 4.78
CA LEU A 17 -13.38 -5.42 5.18
C LEU A 17 -13.64 -6.91 5.48
N ALA A 18 -14.86 -7.41 5.23
CA ALA A 18 -15.11 -8.84 5.32
C ALA A 18 -14.52 -9.56 4.10
N PRO A 19 -13.60 -10.53 4.29
CA PRO A 19 -13.08 -11.34 3.19
C PRO A 19 -14.24 -12.11 2.57
N SER A 20 -14.55 -11.80 1.31
CA SER A 20 -15.57 -12.44 0.50
C SER A 20 -15.13 -13.87 0.15
N SER A 21 -15.20 -14.77 1.13
CA SER A 21 -14.93 -16.19 0.98
C SER A 21 -16.23 -16.98 1.09
N ALA A 22 -17.22 -16.70 0.24
CA ALA A 22 -18.40 -17.55 0.06
C ALA A 22 -19.24 -17.13 -1.17
N VAL A 23 -18.73 -17.37 -2.38
CA VAL A 23 -19.58 -17.69 -3.54
C VAL A 23 -18.88 -18.82 -4.30
N GLY A 24 -19.01 -20.03 -3.74
CA GLY A 24 -18.85 -21.27 -4.47
C GLY A 24 -20.24 -21.79 -4.83
N ALA A 25 -20.39 -22.25 -6.06
CA ALA A 25 -21.58 -22.83 -6.70
C ALA A 25 -22.55 -21.84 -7.38
N SER A 26 -22.24 -21.48 -8.63
CA SER A 26 -23.12 -21.83 -9.74
C SER A 26 -22.37 -21.79 -11.08
N THR A 27 -22.55 -22.87 -11.84
CA THR A 27 -22.01 -23.16 -13.17
C THR A 27 -22.70 -22.35 -14.27
N ALA A 28 -21.94 -21.66 -15.13
CA ALA A 28 -22.31 -21.45 -16.53
C ALA A 28 -21.09 -21.01 -17.34
N SER A 29 -20.79 -21.77 -18.39
CA SER A 29 -19.79 -21.50 -19.41
C SER A 29 -19.98 -20.13 -20.06
N GLY A 30 -18.87 -19.42 -20.24
CA GLY A 30 -18.81 -18.18 -21.00
C GLY A 30 -17.36 -17.73 -21.10
N ASP A 31 -16.72 -18.09 -22.20
CA ASP A 31 -15.43 -17.57 -22.63
C ASP A 31 -15.58 -16.05 -22.87
N ALA A 32 -15.48 -15.27 -21.80
CA ALA A 32 -15.39 -13.82 -21.86
C ALA A 32 -13.92 -13.48 -21.62
N ALA A 33 -13.25 -13.15 -22.73
CA ALA A 33 -11.92 -12.57 -22.75
C ALA A 33 -11.76 -11.61 -21.57
N LYS A 34 -10.90 -11.99 -20.62
CA LYS A 34 -10.42 -11.08 -19.57
C LYS A 34 -9.98 -9.80 -20.28
N PRO A 35 -10.41 -8.61 -19.83
CA PRO A 35 -9.79 -7.37 -20.27
C PRO A 35 -8.30 -7.56 -19.96
N SER A 36 -7.50 -7.72 -20.99
CA SER A 36 -6.05 -7.68 -20.88
C SER A 36 -5.74 -6.24 -20.48
N VAL A 37 -5.73 -6.00 -19.16
CA VAL A 37 -5.24 -4.76 -18.58
C VAL A 37 -3.83 -4.61 -19.12
N ASP A 38 -3.67 -3.65 -20.04
CA ASP A 38 -2.40 -3.43 -20.68
C ASP A 38 -1.43 -2.92 -19.61
N PHE A 39 -0.53 -3.81 -19.21
CA PHE A 39 0.47 -3.52 -18.20
C PHE A 39 1.32 -2.29 -18.61
N GLY A 40 1.54 -2.08 -19.91
CA GLY A 40 2.19 -0.89 -20.45
C GLY A 40 1.45 0.40 -20.09
N ALA A 41 0.13 0.45 -20.29
CA ALA A 41 -0.70 1.58 -19.90
C ALA A 41 -0.72 1.82 -18.38
N VAL A 42 -0.75 0.76 -17.57
CA VAL A 42 -0.70 0.88 -16.10
C VAL A 42 0.68 1.38 -15.64
N LEU A 43 1.76 0.87 -16.24
CA LEU A 43 3.13 1.29 -15.96
C LEU A 43 3.34 2.75 -16.35
N LYS A 44 2.85 3.16 -17.52
CA LYS A 44 2.90 4.55 -17.98
C LYS A 44 2.12 5.47 -17.04
N SER A 45 0.90 5.09 -16.67
CA SER A 45 0.10 5.87 -15.71
C SER A 45 0.77 5.96 -14.33
N SER A 46 1.48 4.91 -13.92
CA SER A 46 2.24 4.91 -12.67
C SER A 46 3.46 5.84 -12.74
N LEU A 47 4.18 5.86 -13.87
CA LEU A 47 5.28 6.79 -14.11
C LEU A 47 4.80 8.24 -14.14
N ASP A 48 3.69 8.51 -14.84
CA ASP A 48 3.08 9.85 -14.89
C ASP A 48 2.62 10.31 -13.49
N LYS A 49 2.16 9.38 -12.63
CA LYS A 49 1.84 9.67 -11.21
C LYS A 49 3.07 9.99 -10.37
N VAL A 50 4.20 9.31 -10.61
CA VAL A 50 5.46 9.59 -9.90
C VAL A 50 5.96 10.99 -10.26
N ASP A 51 5.93 11.35 -11.54
CA ASP A 51 6.32 12.69 -12.00
C ASP A 51 5.45 13.79 -11.38
N ALA A 52 4.12 13.61 -11.38
CA ALA A 52 3.19 14.53 -10.73
C ALA A 52 3.44 14.64 -9.22
N SER A 53 3.80 13.53 -8.56
CA SER A 53 4.15 13.53 -7.14
C SER A 53 5.47 14.25 -6.87
N GLN A 54 6.45 14.16 -7.77
CA GLN A 54 7.73 14.84 -7.66
C GLN A 54 7.58 16.36 -7.82
N GLN A 55 6.82 16.81 -8.83
CA GLN A 55 6.52 18.24 -9.01
C GLN A 55 5.76 18.82 -7.81
N LYS A 56 4.83 18.04 -7.23
CA LYS A 56 4.12 18.43 -6.01
C LYS A 56 5.05 18.51 -4.80
N ALA A 57 5.99 17.58 -4.66
CA ALA A 57 7.00 17.61 -3.61
C ALA A 57 7.90 18.85 -3.74
N ASP A 58 8.36 19.19 -4.95
CA ASP A 58 9.16 20.40 -5.19
C ASP A 58 8.39 21.68 -4.83
N ALA A 59 7.10 21.74 -5.16
CA ALA A 59 6.24 22.86 -4.79
C ALA A 59 6.07 22.98 -3.26
N ILE A 60 5.93 21.85 -2.57
CA ILE A 60 5.84 21.80 -1.10
C ILE A 60 7.18 22.15 -0.46
N SER A 61 8.31 21.66 -0.98
CA SER A 61 9.66 21.99 -0.49
C SER A 61 9.95 23.47 -0.63
N ARG A 62 9.62 24.09 -1.78
CA ARG A 62 9.71 25.55 -1.94
C ARG A 62 8.77 26.28 -0.98
N SER A 63 7.59 25.73 -0.71
CA SER A 63 6.66 26.28 0.29
C SER A 63 7.14 26.11 1.73
N PHE A 64 7.94 25.08 2.00
CA PHE A 64 8.53 24.79 3.29
C PHE A 64 9.76 25.65 3.57
N GLU A 65 10.59 25.92 2.56
CA GLU A 65 11.67 26.92 2.62
C GLU A 65 11.14 28.33 2.90
N MET A 66 9.86 28.60 2.58
CA MET A 66 9.14 29.81 2.96
C MET A 66 8.67 29.84 4.44
N GLY A 67 8.98 28.82 5.25
CA GLY A 67 9.01 28.92 6.72
C GLY A 67 7.87 28.28 7.53
N ASN A 68 7.25 27.18 7.07
CA ASN A 68 6.21 26.49 7.84
C ASN A 68 6.79 25.38 8.75
N SER A 69 7.06 25.73 10.00
CA SER A 69 7.49 24.80 11.06
C SER A 69 6.30 24.02 11.64
N ASP A 70 6.27 22.70 11.42
CA ASP A 70 5.26 21.80 12.03
C ASP A 70 5.87 20.39 12.22
N VAL A 71 6.95 20.28 12.99
CA VAL A 71 7.49 18.97 13.38
C VAL A 71 7.77 18.97 14.88
N ASP A 72 6.88 18.32 15.61
CA ASP A 72 6.97 18.13 17.05
C ASP A 72 8.07 17.11 17.37
N LEU A 73 8.99 17.44 18.28
CA LEU A 73 10.17 16.62 18.62
C LEU A 73 9.79 15.17 19.01
N HIS A 74 8.59 14.99 19.56
CA HIS A 74 8.03 13.71 19.94
C HIS A 74 7.79 12.78 18.74
N ASP A 75 7.33 13.33 17.62
CA ASP A 75 7.09 12.56 16.38
C ASP A 75 8.40 12.09 15.74
N VAL A 76 9.48 12.86 15.88
CA VAL A 76 10.82 12.45 15.41
C VAL A 76 11.30 11.22 16.18
N MET A 77 11.12 11.21 17.50
CA MET A 77 11.56 10.09 18.35
C MET A 77 10.73 8.82 18.10
N LEU A 78 9.41 8.95 17.93
CA LEU A 78 8.51 7.85 17.55
C LEU A 78 8.84 7.31 16.16
N SER A 79 9.11 8.19 15.20
CA SER A 79 9.50 7.80 13.84
C SER A 79 10.84 7.07 13.81
N LEU A 80 11.82 7.51 14.61
CA LEU A 80 13.10 6.82 14.80
C LEU A 80 12.91 5.41 15.38
N GLN A 81 12.04 5.26 16.39
CA GLN A 81 11.79 3.97 17.01
C GLN A 81 11.06 3.01 16.07
N LYS A 82 10.08 3.53 15.30
CA LYS A 82 9.40 2.77 14.25
C LYS A 82 10.35 2.32 13.14
N ALA A 83 11.22 3.21 12.66
CA ALA A 83 12.19 2.90 11.62
C ALA A 83 13.16 1.78 12.04
N ASN A 84 13.54 1.70 13.31
CA ASN A 84 14.39 0.63 13.82
C ASN A 84 13.68 -0.75 13.73
N ILE A 85 12.40 -0.80 14.12
CA ILE A 85 11.58 -2.03 14.05
C ILE A 85 11.35 -2.45 12.59
N ASP A 86 11.07 -1.49 11.71
CA ASP A 86 10.83 -1.73 10.29
C ASP A 86 12.11 -2.27 9.60
N LEU A 87 13.29 -1.75 9.96
CA LEU A 87 14.58 -2.25 9.46
C LEU A 87 14.84 -3.69 9.88
N GLN A 88 14.58 -4.03 11.16
CA GLN A 88 14.72 -5.41 11.64
C GLN A 88 13.78 -6.36 10.89
N THR A 89 12.55 -5.92 10.65
CA THR A 89 11.56 -6.67 9.88
C THR A 89 12.01 -6.87 8.42
N ALA A 90 12.57 -5.84 7.78
CA ALA A 90 13.08 -5.92 6.42
C ALA A 90 14.22 -6.95 6.29
N VAL A 91 15.11 -7.04 7.28
CA VAL A 91 16.18 -8.06 7.30
C VAL A 91 15.60 -9.47 7.38
N GLN A 92 14.56 -9.68 8.19
CA GLN A 92 13.89 -10.98 8.28
C GLN A 92 13.23 -11.36 6.94
N VAL A 93 12.54 -10.42 6.30
CA VAL A 93 11.94 -10.61 4.98
C VAL A 93 12.99 -10.95 3.94
N ARG A 94 14.11 -10.20 3.89
CA ARG A 94 15.25 -10.50 3.01
C ARG A 94 15.73 -11.94 3.20
N ASN A 95 15.94 -12.36 4.44
CA ASN A 95 16.43 -13.71 4.74
C ASN A 95 15.42 -14.78 4.28
N LYS A 96 14.12 -14.55 4.47
CA LYS A 96 13.05 -15.44 3.98
C LYS A 96 13.03 -15.52 2.45
N PHE A 97 13.19 -14.40 1.74
CA PHE A 97 13.29 -14.36 0.28
C PHE A 97 14.50 -15.14 -0.24
N VAL A 98 15.67 -14.98 0.38
CA VAL A 98 16.88 -15.73 0.00
C VAL A 98 16.66 -17.24 0.21
N SER A 99 16.09 -17.62 1.35
CA SER A 99 15.80 -19.03 1.63
C SER A 99 14.75 -19.63 0.69
N ALA A 100 13.72 -18.86 0.31
CA ALA A 100 12.71 -19.30 -0.64
C ALA A 100 13.30 -19.49 -2.05
N TYR A 101 14.18 -18.57 -2.48
CA TYR A 101 14.90 -18.71 -3.73
C TYR A 101 15.81 -19.95 -3.75
N GLN A 102 16.60 -20.16 -2.70
CA GLN A 102 17.41 -21.38 -2.55
C GLN A 102 16.53 -22.63 -2.57
N SER A 103 15.41 -22.63 -1.86
CA SER A 103 14.50 -23.79 -1.82
C SER A 103 13.93 -24.16 -3.19
N ILE A 104 13.58 -23.18 -4.04
CA ILE A 104 13.11 -23.44 -5.41
C ILE A 104 14.24 -24.02 -6.27
N MET A 105 15.45 -23.50 -6.12
CA MET A 105 16.62 -23.97 -6.87
C MET A 105 17.01 -25.40 -6.48
N SER A 106 16.93 -25.75 -5.19
CA SER A 106 17.16 -27.11 -4.68
C SER A 106 16.06 -28.11 -5.05
N MET A 107 14.88 -27.64 -5.44
CA MET A 107 13.75 -28.48 -5.85
C MET A 107 13.76 -28.80 -7.35
N SER A 108 14.54 -28.05 -8.15
CA SER A 108 14.59 -28.19 -9.62
C SER A 108 15.82 -28.96 -10.13
N ILE A 109 16.59 -29.59 -9.25
CA ILE A 109 17.75 -30.45 -9.56
C ILE A 109 17.52 -31.87 -9.08
#